data_AF-A0A815P7I5-F1
#
_entry.id   AF-A0A815P7I5-F1
#
_cell.length_a   1.000
_cell.length_b   1.000
_cell.length_c   1.000
_cell.angle_alpha   90.00
_cell.angle_beta   90.00
_cell.angle_gamma   90.00
#
_symmetry.space_group_name_H-M   'P 1'
#
loop_
_entity.id
_entity.type
_entity.pdbx_description
1 polymer ?
#
loop_
_entity_poly.entity_id
_entity_poly.type
_entity_poly.pdbx_seq_one_letter_code
_entity_poly.pdbx_strand_id
1 'polypeptide(L)'
;MAMANNKTLCFTCNKDKITYPCEGCLNRFCLIHLPEHRQILNNELDLVTNEYNEFRQTINEQKQNPQNHLLIKQINLWEINSIEKIQQKSTRVQRIAH
;
A
#
# COMPACT_ATOMS: atom_id res chain seq x y z
N MET A 1 -41.35 -16.11 -28.23
CA MET A 1 -40.36 -15.85 -27.16
C MET A 1 -39.15 -16.74 -27.45
N ALA A 2 -38.05 -16.16 -27.91
CA ALA A 2 -36.81 -16.92 -28.12
C ALA A 2 -36.22 -17.28 -26.75
N MET A 3 -36.07 -18.57 -26.45
CA MET A 3 -35.30 -18.99 -25.30
C MET A 3 -33.83 -18.66 -25.61
N ALA A 4 -33.29 -17.62 -24.98
CA ALA A 4 -31.87 -17.32 -25.09
C ALA A 4 -31.10 -18.55 -24.60
N ASN A 5 -30.36 -19.18 -25.51
CA ASN A 5 -29.45 -20.26 -25.14
C ASN A 5 -28.34 -19.62 -24.30
N ASN A 6 -28.50 -19.61 -22.98
CA ASN A 6 -27.51 -19.10 -22.01
C ASN A 6 -26.24 -19.99 -21.93
N LYS A 7 -26.07 -20.85 -22.94
CA LYS A 7 -24.90 -21.71 -23.13
C LYS A 7 -23.82 -20.86 -23.77
N THR A 8 -22.83 -20.49 -22.97
CA THR A 8 -21.63 -19.80 -23.44
C THR A 8 -20.40 -20.49 -22.85
N LEU A 9 -19.22 -20.10 -23.30
CA LEU A 9 -17.98 -20.59 -22.74
C LEU A 9 -17.76 -20.04 -21.33
N CYS A 10 -17.43 -20.93 -20.40
CA CYS A 10 -16.95 -20.54 -19.08
C CYS A 10 -15.51 -20.03 -19.19
N PHE A 11 -15.22 -18.85 -18.65
CA PHE A 11 -13.89 -18.23 -18.68
C PHE A 11 -12.78 -19.15 -18.12
N THR A 12 -13.05 -19.87 -17.02
CA THR A 12 -12.05 -20.74 -16.38
C THR A 12 -11.78 -22.05 -17.11
N CYS A 13 -12.82 -22.80 -17.50
CA CYS A 13 -12.66 -24.14 -18.07
C CYS A 13 -12.88 -24.24 -19.58
N ASN A 14 -13.28 -23.15 -20.23
CA ASN A 14 -13.56 -23.04 -21.67
C ASN A 14 -14.53 -24.09 -22.23
N LYS A 15 -15.42 -24.63 -21.38
CA LYS A 15 -16.46 -25.57 -21.78
C LYS A 15 -17.77 -24.82 -22.04
N ASP A 16 -18.47 -25.21 -23.09
CA ASP A 16 -19.82 -24.70 -23.39
C ASP A 16 -20.82 -25.23 -22.35
N LYS A 17 -21.31 -24.33 -21.50
CA LYS A 17 -22.18 -24.63 -20.36
C LYS A 17 -23.13 -23.47 -20.11
N ILE A 18 -24.15 -23.69 -19.28
CA ILE A 18 -24.90 -22.56 -18.71
C ILE A 18 -23.92 -21.73 -17.87
N THR A 19 -23.77 -20.47 -18.24
CA THR A 19 -22.89 -19.53 -17.55
C THR A 19 -23.64 -18.32 -17.02
N TYR A 20 -23.07 -17.76 -15.96
CA TYR A 20 -23.55 -16.57 -15.29
C TYR A 20 -22.48 -15.48 -15.41
N PRO A 21 -22.86 -14.24 -15.72
CA PRO A 21 -21.93 -13.13 -15.79
C PRO A 21 -21.47 -12.71 -14.39
N CYS A 22 -20.25 -12.23 -14.29
CA CYS A 22 -19.77 -11.42 -13.18
C CYS A 22 -19.74 -9.97 -13.65
N GLU A 23 -20.56 -9.10 -13.05
CA GLU A 23 -20.65 -7.68 -13.43
C GLU A 23 -19.37 -6.89 -13.13
N GLY A 24 -18.51 -7.40 -12.23
CA GLY A 24 -17.24 -6.76 -11.87
C GLY A 24 -16.15 -6.93 -12.93
N CYS A 25 -15.93 -8.15 -13.41
CA CYS A 25 -14.88 -8.46 -14.38
C CYS A 25 -15.40 -8.69 -15.81
N LEU A 26 -16.72 -8.59 -16.02
CA LEU A 26 -17.43 -8.82 -17.29
C LEU A 26 -17.26 -10.23 -17.89
N ASN A 27 -16.65 -11.16 -17.16
CA ASN A 27 -16.47 -12.54 -17.58
C ASN A 27 -17.66 -13.42 -17.19
N ARG A 28 -17.83 -14.53 -17.91
CA ARG A 28 -18.90 -15.52 -17.66
C ARG A 28 -18.34 -16.81 -17.09
N PHE A 29 -18.98 -17.34 -16.05
CA PHE A 29 -18.52 -18.52 -15.34
C PHE A 29 -19.63 -19.57 -15.23
N CYS A 30 -19.28 -20.85 -15.28
CA CYS A 30 -20.24 -21.90 -14.97
C CYS A 30 -20.52 -21.95 -13.45
N LEU A 31 -21.55 -22.70 -13.06
CA LEU A 31 -21.99 -22.80 -11.65
C LEU A 31 -20.88 -23.20 -10.67
N ILE A 32 -19.87 -23.94 -11.12
CA ILE A 32 -18.74 -24.41 -10.29
C ILE A 32 -17.70 -23.32 -10.10
N HIS A 33 -17.28 -22.65 -11.19
CA HIS A 33 -16.17 -21.68 -11.13
C HIS A 33 -16.61 -20.28 -10.69
N LEU A 34 -17.92 -19.98 -10.71
CA LEU A 34 -18.40 -18.67 -10.23
C LEU A 34 -18.17 -18.48 -8.71
N PRO A 35 -18.52 -19.44 -7.82
CA PRO A 35 -18.13 -19.38 -6.41
C PRO A 35 -16.61 -19.28 -6.20
N GLU A 36 -15.82 -20.07 -6.92
CA GLU A 36 -14.36 -20.05 -6.83
C GLU A 36 -13.79 -18.67 -7.20
N HIS A 37 -14.28 -18.08 -8.29
CA HIS A 37 -13.91 -16.74 -8.71
C HIS A 37 -14.22 -15.70 -7.62
N ARG A 38 -15.40 -15.78 -6.99
CA ARG A 38 -15.75 -14.88 -5.87
C ARG A 38 -14.85 -15.08 -4.65
N GLN A 39 -14.48 -16.31 -4.34
CA GLN A 39 -13.58 -16.59 -3.24
C GLN A 39 -12.19 -16.02 -3.49
N ILE A 40 -11.67 -16.11 -4.72
CA ILE A 40 -10.40 -15.47 -5.10
C ILE A 40 -10.49 -13.96 -4.89
N LEU A 41 -11.54 -13.31 -5.38
CA LEU A 41 -11.74 -11.86 -5.18
C LEU A 41 -11.81 -11.46 -3.70
N ASN A 42 -12.48 -12.26 -2.86
CA ASN A 42 -12.53 -12.00 -1.42
C ASN A 42 -11.14 -12.09 -0.79
N ASN A 43 -10.36 -13.11 -1.14
CA ASN A 43 -9.00 -13.27 -0.64
C ASN A 43 -8.10 -12.10 -1.08
N GLU A 44 -8.20 -11.66 -2.34
CA GLU A 44 -7.47 -10.50 -2.84
C GLU A 44 -7.85 -9.23 -2.07
N LEU A 45 -9.15 -9.04 -1.79
CA LEU A 45 -9.63 -7.90 -1.01
C LEU A 45 -9.10 -7.92 0.44
N ASP A 46 -9.06 -9.10 1.07
CA ASP A 46 -8.51 -9.26 2.42
C ASP A 46 -7.02 -8.89 2.45
N LEU A 47 -6.24 -9.29 1.44
CA LEU A 47 -4.83 -8.91 1.31
C LEU A 47 -4.66 -7.40 1.20
N VAL A 48 -5.39 -6.75 0.28
CA VAL A 48 -5.34 -5.29 0.10
C VAL A 48 -5.75 -4.56 1.39
N THR A 49 -6.75 -5.08 2.10
CA THR A 49 -7.20 -4.50 3.37
C THR A 49 -6.13 -4.60 4.45
N ASN A 50 -5.44 -5.74 4.53
CA ASN A 50 -4.33 -5.94 5.47
C ASN A 50 -3.16 -5.00 5.15
N GLU A 51 -2.73 -4.92 3.89
CA GLU A 51 -1.67 -4.00 3.45
C GLU A 51 -2.03 -2.54 3.79
N TYR A 52 -3.28 -2.14 3.54
CA TYR A 52 -3.77 -0.81 3.89
C TYR A 52 -3.69 -0.54 5.41
N ASN A 53 -4.07 -1.52 6.23
CA ASN A 53 -4.04 -1.39 7.69
C ASN A 53 -2.60 -1.26 8.21
N GLU A 54 -1.68 -2.09 7.72
CA GLU A 54 -0.25 -2.04 8.08
C GLU A 54 0.38 -0.71 7.68
N PHE A 55 0.09 -0.25 6.47
CA PHE A 55 0.58 1.05 5.99
C PHE A 55 0.06 2.20 6.85
N ARG A 56 -1.25 2.19 7.16
CA ARG A 56 -1.87 3.22 7.99
C ARG A 56 -1.30 3.20 9.41
N GLN A 57 -1.04 2.03 9.98
CA GLN A 57 -0.41 1.89 11.29
C GLN A 57 1.01 2.48 11.26
N THR A 58 1.81 2.13 10.25
CA THR A 58 3.18 2.65 10.07
C THR A 58 3.20 4.19 10.03
N ILE A 59 2.28 4.80 9.28
CA ILE A 59 2.14 6.27 9.23
C ILE A 59 1.78 6.84 10.60
N ASN A 60 0.84 6.23 11.31
CA ASN A 60 0.40 6.72 12.61
C ASN A 60 1.53 6.65 13.66
N GLU A 61 2.30 5.57 13.67
CA GLU A 61 3.46 5.41 14.55
C GLU A 61 4.54 6.46 14.27
N GLN A 62 4.83 6.73 12.98
CA GLN A 62 5.75 7.80 12.59
C GLN A 62 5.25 9.19 13.00
N LYS A 63 3.95 9.45 12.89
CA LYS A 63 3.34 10.72 13.33
C LYS A 63 3.43 10.91 14.84
N GLN A 64 3.27 9.84 15.63
CA GLN A 64 3.36 9.91 17.09
C GLN A 64 4.77 10.18 17.58
N ASN A 65 5.79 9.67 16.89
CA ASN A 65 7.18 9.94 17.23
C ASN A 65 8.02 10.35 16.00
N PRO A 66 7.83 11.59 15.49
CA PRO A 66 8.55 12.06 14.31
C PRO A 66 10.07 12.08 14.52
N GLN A 67 10.51 12.29 15.76
CA GLN A 67 11.93 12.32 16.13
C GLN A 67 12.62 10.96 15.97
N ASN A 68 11.87 9.86 15.93
CA ASN A 68 12.43 8.54 15.67
C ASN A 68 12.74 8.30 14.19
N HIS A 69 12.19 9.11 13.28
CA HIS A 69 12.42 8.96 11.86
C HIS A 69 13.90 9.22 11.50
N LEU A 70 14.49 8.33 10.70
CA LEU A 70 15.92 8.39 10.35
C LEU A 70 16.35 9.74 9.78
N LEU A 71 15.54 10.32 8.88
CA LEU A 71 15.83 11.63 8.29
C LEU A 71 15.80 12.75 9.33
N ILE A 72 14.86 12.71 10.28
CA ILE A 72 14.78 13.72 11.35
C ILE A 72 16.00 13.62 12.26
N LYS A 73 16.44 12.40 12.60
CA LYS A 73 17.70 12.20 13.35
C LYS A 73 18.91 12.77 12.62
N GLN A 74 19.00 12.58 11.30
CA GLN A 74 20.10 13.14 10.49
C GLN A 74 20.06 14.67 10.45
N ILE A 75 18.87 15.27 10.32
CA ILE A 75 18.69 16.72 10.36
C ILE A 75 19.13 17.28 11.72
N ASN A 76 18.68 16.66 12.81
CA ASN A 76 19.06 17.09 14.17
C ASN A 76 20.57 16.99 14.39
N LEU A 77 21.22 15.91 13.92
CA LEU A 77 22.68 15.78 13.99
C LEU A 77 23.40 16.84 13.16
N TRP A 78 22.91 17.14 11.96
CA TRP A 78 23.45 18.20 11.13
C TRP A 78 23.32 19.58 11.80
N GLU A 79 22.19 19.86 12.45
CA GLU A 79 21.93 21.10 13.17
C GLU A 79 22.91 21.27 14.35
N ILE A 80 23.03 20.25 15.21
CA ILE A 80 23.96 20.24 16.36
C ILE A 80 25.40 20.49 15.88
N ASN A 81 25.85 19.72 14.88
CA ASN A 81 27.21 19.86 14.33
C ASN A 81 27.45 21.25 13.73
N SER A 82 26.42 21.86 13.14
CA SER A 82 26.53 23.19 12.55
C SER A 82 26.64 24.28 13.62
N ILE A 83 25.83 24.17 14.68
CA ILE A 83 25.89 25.07 15.85
C ILE A 83 27.28 25.00 16.50
N GLU A 84 27.79 23.79 16.75
CA GLU A 84 29.13 23.61 17.35
C GLU A 84 30.23 24.25 16.50
N LYS A 85 30.20 24.06 15.18
CA LYS A 85 31.17 24.68 14.26
C LYS A 85 31.14 26.21 14.33
N ILE A 86 29.95 26.80 14.42
CA ILE A 86 29.79 28.26 14.54
C ILE A 86 30.34 28.75 15.88
N GLN A 87 30.02 28.06 16.98
CA GLN A 87 30.51 28.42 18.31
C GLN A 87 32.04 28.31 18.43
N GLN A 88 32.64 27.26 17.87
CA GLN A 88 34.10 27.10 17.82
C GLN A 88 34.78 28.23 17.04
N LYS A 89 34.19 28.65 15.92
CA LYS A 89 34.70 29.80 15.16
C LYS A 89 34.57 31.10 15.94
N SER A 90 33.41 31.34 16.57
CA SER A 90 33.15 32.55 17.36
C SER A 90 34.11 32.67 18.54
N THR A 91 34.28 31.59 19.32
CA THR A 91 35.23 31.56 20.45
C THR A 91 36.67 31.76 20.01
N ARG A 92 37.08 31.19 18.87
CA ARG A 92 38.40 31.43 18.28
C ARG A 92 38.60 32.90 17.90
N VAL A 93 37.61 33.53 17.28
CA VAL A 93 37.68 34.96 16.92
C VAL A 93 37.78 35.84 18.16
N GLN A 94 36.96 35.58 19.19
CA GLN A 94 37.01 36.33 20.46
C GLN A 94 38.37 36.22 21.17
N ARG A 95 39.02 35.06 21.12
CA ARG A 95 40.36 34.86 21.70
C ARG A 95 41.49 35.56 20.93
N ILE A 96 41.32 35.82 19.63
CA ILE A 96 42.32 36.52 18.79
C ILE A 96 42.17 38.04 18.88
N ALA A 97 40.96 38.52 19.20
CA ALA A 97 40.66 39.94 19.33
C ALA A 97 41.08 40.53 20.70
N HIS A 98 41.56 39.69 21.62
CA HIS A 98 42.09 40.07 22.94
C HIS A 98 43.60 39.89 22.97
#